data_AF-A0A3R6KR08-F1
#
_entry.id   AF-A0A3R6KR08-F1
#
_cell.length_a   1.000
_cell.length_b   1.000
_cell.length_c   1.000
_cell.angle_alpha   90.00
_cell.angle_beta   90.00
_cell.angle_gamma   90.00
#
_symmetry.space_group_name_H-M   'P 1'
#
loop_
_entity.id
_entity.type
_entity.pdbx_description
1 polymer ?
#
loop_
_entity_poly.entity_id
_entity_poly.type
_entity_poly.pdbx_seq_one_letter_code
_entity_poly.pdbx_strand_id
1 'polypeptide(L)'
;MKDQLEKIEKRLACIEENTRLLLLSDVMRELDKSTDILEDKLLSEWLEQQRMTMEKLDTVNGQRLVYLSFLEKVGLKRIRAAGTEIIQKFEVVPVFVFDTLTTIQKRTLLNEKYSYIIRDREQHLFLS
;
A
#
# COMPACT_ATOMS: atom_id res chain seq x y z
N MET A 1 -1.40 35.70 45.83
CA MET A 1 -0.40 35.92 44.76
C MET A 1 0.41 34.66 44.44
N LYS A 2 1.06 34.00 45.41
CA LYS A 2 1.81 32.75 45.19
C LYS A 2 0.98 31.62 44.55
N ASP A 3 -0.21 31.33 45.09
CA ASP A 3 -1.07 30.25 44.57
C ASP A 3 -1.59 30.49 43.15
N GLN A 4 -1.73 31.75 42.75
CA GLN A 4 -2.12 32.10 41.38
C GLN A 4 -0.94 31.94 40.42
N LEU A 5 0.27 32.29 40.85
CA LEU A 5 1.50 32.09 40.08
C LEU A 5 1.74 30.60 39.82
N GLU A 6 1.62 29.76 40.85
CA GLU A 6 1.83 28.31 40.75
C GLU A 6 0.79 27.62 39.84
N LYS A 7 -0.46 28.11 39.86
CA LYS A 7 -1.50 27.64 38.92
C LYS A 7 -1.22 28.05 37.48
N ILE A 8 -0.64 29.24 37.26
CA ILE A 8 -0.27 29.71 35.92
C ILE A 8 0.91 28.88 35.39
N GLU A 9 1.93 28.61 36.22
CA GLU A 9 3.08 27.78 35.83
C GLU A 9 2.67 26.36 35.44
N LYS A 10 1.79 25.70 36.21
CA LYS A 10 1.26 24.36 35.86
C LYS A 10 0.50 24.37 34.53
N ARG A 11 -0.28 25.44 34.28
CA ARG A 11 -0.99 25.59 32.99
C ARG A 11 -0.03 25.82 31.84
N LEU A 12 1.01 26.63 32.03
CA LEU A 12 2.03 26.87 31.02
C LEU A 12 2.81 25.59 30.68
N ALA A 13 3.22 24.81 31.68
CA ALA A 13 3.88 23.52 31.47
C ALA A 13 3.00 22.54 30.67
N CYS A 14 1.70 22.47 30.99
CA CYS A 14 0.75 21.64 30.25
C CYS A 14 0.55 22.13 28.80
N ILE A 15 0.52 23.45 28.58
CA ILE A 15 0.46 24.03 27.23
C ILE A 15 1.73 23.69 26.44
N GLU A 16 2.90 23.80 27.07
CA GLU A 16 4.19 23.48 26.45
C GLU A 16 4.26 22.00 26.04
N GLU A 17 3.86 21.10 26.94
CA GLU A 17 3.82 19.66 26.65
C GLU A 17 2.85 19.32 25.52
N ASN A 18 1.63 19.87 25.56
CA ASN A 18 0.65 19.68 24.48
C ASN A 18 1.15 20.22 23.14
N THR A 19 1.81 21.37 23.14
CA THR A 19 2.39 21.97 21.92
C THR A 19 3.49 21.08 21.36
N ARG A 20 4.35 20.52 22.21
CA ARG A 20 5.39 19.57 21.80
C ARG A 20 4.81 18.30 21.19
N LEU A 21 3.74 17.76 21.76
CA LEU A 21 3.05 16.59 21.22
C LEU A 21 2.41 16.87 19.86
N LEU A 22 1.78 18.03 19.69
CA LEU A 22 1.22 18.45 18.39
C LEU A 22 2.31 18.57 17.32
N LEU A 23 3.42 19.23 17.65
CA LEU A 23 4.56 19.35 16.72
C LEU A 23 5.14 17.98 16.34
N LEU A 24 5.25 17.06 17.29
CA LEU A 24 5.72 15.70 17.01
C LEU A 24 4.75 14.98 16.07
N SER A 25 3.44 15.10 16.29
CA SER A 25 2.42 14.51 15.42
C SER A 25 2.48 15.05 13.99
N ASP A 26 2.72 16.35 13.83
CA ASP A 26 2.83 16.97 12.50
C ASP A 26 4.10 16.51 11.78
N VAL A 27 5.23 16.43 12.50
CA VAL A 27 6.49 15.89 11.95
C VAL A 27 6.32 14.43 11.53
N MET A 28 5.68 13.61 12.36
CA MET A 28 5.41 12.20 12.02
C MET A 28 4.56 12.10 10.75
N ARG A 29 3.50 12.91 10.63
CA ARG A 29 2.64 12.90 9.44
C ARG A 29 3.41 13.29 8.17
N GLU A 30 4.30 14.27 8.24
CA GLU A 30 5.12 14.66 7.07
C GLU A 30 6.18 13.61 6.72
N LEU A 31 6.71 12.90 7.73
CA LEU A 31 7.60 11.75 7.51
C LEU A 31 6.86 10.59 6.84
N ASP A 32 5.65 10.27 7.29
CA ASP A 32 4.82 9.22 6.70
C ASP A 32 4.56 9.52 5.21
N LYS A 33 4.12 10.75 4.88
CA LYS A 33 3.93 11.18 3.48
C LYS A 33 5.20 11.07 2.65
N SER A 34 6.35 11.44 3.22
CA SER A 34 7.63 11.37 2.52
C SER A 34 8.06 9.94 2.25
N THR A 35 7.74 9.03 3.18
CA THR A 35 8.00 7.58 3.07
C THR A 35 7.12 6.98 1.99
N ASP A 36 5.82 7.29 1.98
CA ASP A 36 4.89 6.86 0.93
C ASP A 36 5.40 7.23 -0.47
N ILE A 37 5.83 8.49 -0.66
CA ILE A 37 6.37 8.95 -1.96
C ILE A 37 7.61 8.15 -2.38
N LEU A 38 8.46 7.75 -1.44
CA LEU A 38 9.66 6.98 -1.73
C LEU A 38 9.31 5.53 -2.09
N GLU A 39 8.38 4.91 -1.36
CA GLU A 39 7.88 3.56 -1.64
C GLU A 39 7.20 3.49 -3.01
N ASP A 40 6.42 4.50 -3.39
CA ASP A 40 5.77 4.60 -4.70
C ASP A 40 6.78 4.62 -5.85
N LYS A 41 7.89 5.36 -5.65
CA LYS A 41 8.99 5.41 -6.64
C LYS A 41 9.69 4.06 -6.74
N LEU A 42 10.03 3.44 -5.62
CA LEU A 42 10.69 2.13 -5.61
C LEU A 42 9.80 1.05 -6.25
N LEU A 43 8.50 1.08 -5.97
CA LEU A 43 7.52 0.21 -6.60
C LEU A 43 7.49 0.44 -8.11
N SER A 44 7.41 1.70 -8.55
CA SER A 44 7.37 2.05 -9.98
C SER A 44 8.63 1.57 -10.71
N GLU A 45 9.81 1.81 -10.16
CA GLU A 45 11.10 1.34 -10.72
C GLU A 45 11.17 -0.19 -10.78
N TRP A 46 10.70 -0.88 -9.73
CA TRP A 46 10.67 -2.33 -9.72
C TRP A 46 9.68 -2.89 -10.77
N LEU A 47 8.52 -2.28 -10.93
CA LEU A 47 7.54 -2.68 -11.95
C LEU A 47 8.08 -2.53 -13.37
N GLU A 48 8.81 -1.44 -13.65
CA GLU A 48 9.48 -1.25 -14.93
C GLU A 48 10.49 -2.38 -15.22
N GLN A 49 11.31 -2.75 -14.23
CA GLN A 49 12.27 -3.87 -14.36
C GLN A 49 11.57 -5.21 -14.66
N GLN A 50 10.37 -5.41 -14.12
CA GLN A 50 9.57 -6.62 -14.34
C GLN A 50 8.73 -6.60 -15.63
N ARG A 51 8.80 -5.52 -16.42
CA ARG A 51 7.92 -5.27 -17.59
C ARG A 51 6.44 -5.30 -17.23
N MET A 52 6.11 -4.65 -16.12
CA MET A 52 4.75 -4.52 -15.60
C MET A 52 4.32 -3.05 -15.63
N THR A 53 3.02 -2.83 -15.67
CA THR A 53 2.42 -1.50 -15.63
C THR A 53 1.42 -1.45 -14.49
N MET A 54 1.50 -0.38 -13.70
CA MET A 54 0.48 -0.05 -12.73
C MET A 54 -0.69 0.64 -13.42
N GLU A 55 -1.87 0.02 -13.39
CA GLU A 55 -3.08 0.59 -13.99
C GLU A 55 -3.83 1.49 -13.02
N LYS A 56 -3.84 1.10 -11.75
CA LYS A 56 -4.59 1.80 -10.70
C LYS A 56 -3.93 1.54 -9.36
N LEU A 57 -4.03 2.53 -8.49
CA LEU A 57 -3.79 2.39 -7.06
C LEU A 57 -5.10 2.65 -6.32
N ASP A 58 -5.40 1.84 -5.32
CA ASP A 58 -6.63 1.94 -4.53
C ASP A 58 -6.36 1.58 -3.08
N THR A 59 -7.25 2.01 -2.18
CA THR A 59 -7.14 1.68 -0.76
C THR A 59 -8.47 1.12 -0.29
N VAL A 60 -8.48 -0.14 0.14
CA VAL A 60 -9.67 -0.83 0.64
C VAL A 60 -9.37 -1.39 2.01
N ASN A 61 -10.18 -1.01 3.01
CA ASN A 61 -10.01 -1.42 4.42
C ASN A 61 -8.61 -1.11 4.99
N GLY A 62 -8.00 0.00 4.56
CA GLY A 62 -6.65 0.38 4.98
C GLY A 62 -5.53 -0.41 4.29
N GLN A 63 -5.85 -1.41 3.45
CA GLN A 63 -4.88 -2.09 2.61
C GLN A 63 -4.74 -1.38 1.28
N ARG A 64 -3.49 -1.26 0.83
CA ARG A 64 -3.14 -0.60 -0.41
C ARG A 64 -3.11 -1.63 -1.54
N LEU A 65 -4.01 -1.48 -2.51
CA LEU A 65 -4.15 -2.35 -3.67
C LEU A 65 -3.45 -1.72 -4.87
N VAL A 66 -2.62 -2.52 -5.55
CA VAL A 66 -1.93 -2.10 -6.76
C VAL A 66 -2.38 -2.98 -7.90
N TYR A 67 -3.04 -2.38 -8.89
CA TYR A 67 -3.56 -3.08 -10.06
C TYR A 67 -2.50 -3.14 -11.13
N LEU A 68 -2.16 -4.36 -11.55
CA LEU A 68 -0.95 -4.64 -12.30
C LEU A 68 -1.26 -5.43 -13.56
N SER A 69 -0.80 -4.93 -14.70
CA SER A 69 -0.75 -5.68 -15.95
C SER A 69 0.68 -5.99 -16.37
N PHE A 70 0.83 -7.08 -17.12
CA PHE A 70 2.09 -7.39 -17.79
C PHE A 70 2.06 -6.82 -19.20
N LEU A 71 3.18 -6.24 -19.64
CA LEU A 71 3.33 -5.74 -21.02
C LEU A 71 3.35 -6.87 -22.06
N GLU A 72 3.61 -8.11 -21.62
CA GLU A 72 3.68 -9.29 -22.47
C GLU A 72 2.84 -10.44 -21.88
N LYS A 73 2.49 -11.43 -22.72
CA LYS A 73 1.82 -12.64 -22.23
C LYS A 73 2.79 -13.42 -21.34
N VAL A 74 2.43 -13.60 -20.07
CA VAL A 74 3.24 -14.32 -19.08
C VAL A 74 2.56 -15.60 -18.60
N GLY A 75 3.36 -16.60 -18.28
CA GLY A 75 2.88 -17.84 -17.66
C GLY A 75 2.67 -17.69 -16.14
N LEU A 76 1.90 -18.61 -15.55
CA LEU A 76 1.62 -18.63 -14.11
C LEU A 76 2.88 -18.60 -13.24
N LYS A 77 3.97 -19.24 -13.67
CA LYS A 77 5.23 -19.24 -12.91
C LYS A 77 5.75 -17.81 -12.68
N ARG A 78 5.64 -16.94 -13.68
CA ARG A 78 6.08 -15.54 -13.57
C ARG A 78 5.12 -14.70 -12.74
N ILE A 79 3.81 -14.90 -12.89
CA ILE A 79 2.79 -14.23 -12.08
C ILE A 79 3.04 -14.50 -10.60
N ARG A 80 3.31 -15.76 -10.24
CA ARG A 80 3.59 -16.17 -8.85
C ARG A 80 4.88 -15.56 -8.31
N ALA A 81 5.95 -15.57 -9.10
CA ALA A 81 7.23 -14.98 -8.70
C ALA A 81 7.06 -13.48 -8.42
N ALA A 82 6.44 -12.74 -9.35
CA ALA A 82 6.17 -11.32 -9.19
C ALA A 82 5.24 -11.04 -8.00
N GLY A 83 4.16 -11.81 -7.84
CA GLY A 83 3.22 -11.65 -6.74
C GLY A 83 3.87 -11.86 -5.37
N THR A 84 4.69 -12.91 -5.24
CA THR A 84 5.44 -13.18 -4.01
C THR A 84 6.44 -12.05 -3.71
N GLU A 85 7.18 -11.60 -4.71
CA GLU A 85 8.16 -10.52 -4.52
C GLU A 85 7.50 -9.20 -4.14
N ILE A 86 6.36 -8.84 -4.75
CA ILE A 86 5.66 -7.60 -4.41
C ILE A 86 5.21 -7.63 -2.95
N ILE A 87 4.54 -8.71 -2.54
CA ILE A 87 4.02 -8.84 -1.17
C ILE A 87 5.15 -8.82 -0.14
N GLN A 88 6.33 -9.33 -0.48
CA GLN A 88 7.49 -9.35 0.42
C GLN A 88 8.25 -8.03 0.48
N LYS A 89 8.31 -7.27 -0.63
CA LYS A 89 9.09 -6.04 -0.73
C LYS A 89 8.28 -4.78 -0.42
N PHE A 90 6.97 -4.84 -0.62
CA PHE A 90 6.08 -3.70 -0.53
C PHE A 90 4.86 -4.08 0.31
N GLU A 91 4.40 -3.19 1.17
CA GLU A 91 3.20 -3.41 2.00
C GLU A 91 1.92 -3.17 1.18
N VAL A 92 1.77 -3.93 0.09
CA VAL A 92 0.66 -3.78 -0.87
C VAL A 92 0.10 -5.14 -1.29
N VAL A 93 -1.18 -5.13 -1.67
CA VAL A 93 -1.87 -6.27 -2.26
C VAL A 93 -1.81 -6.15 -3.79
N PRO A 94 -1.05 -7.01 -4.49
CA PRO A 94 -1.04 -7.00 -5.94
C PRO A 94 -2.34 -7.58 -6.49
N VAL A 95 -2.99 -6.83 -7.39
CA VAL A 95 -4.18 -7.26 -8.13
C VAL A 95 -3.82 -7.39 -9.60
N PHE A 96 -3.72 -8.62 -10.10
CA PHE A 96 -3.33 -8.84 -11.49
C PHE A 96 -4.51 -8.63 -12.46
N VAL A 97 -4.33 -7.74 -13.43
CA VAL A 97 -5.32 -7.40 -14.44
C VAL A 97 -5.05 -8.22 -15.71
N PHE A 98 -6.07 -8.96 -16.15
CA PHE A 98 -6.02 -9.79 -17.35
C PHE A 98 -7.19 -9.49 -18.29
N ASP A 99 -6.98 -9.65 -19.59
CA ASP A 99 -8.09 -9.64 -20.54
C ASP A 99 -8.81 -11.00 -20.57
N THR A 100 -8.04 -12.08 -20.41
CA THR A 100 -8.54 -13.45 -20.39
C THR A 100 -7.68 -14.35 -19.52
N LEU A 101 -8.32 -15.30 -18.84
CA LEU A 101 -7.65 -16.42 -18.16
C LEU A 101 -8.36 -17.72 -18.52
N THR A 102 -7.57 -18.78 -18.70
CA THR A 102 -8.11 -20.14 -18.81
C THR A 102 -8.67 -20.62 -17.47
N THR A 103 -9.59 -21.58 -17.48
CA THR A 103 -10.17 -22.18 -16.26
C THR A 103 -9.10 -22.71 -15.31
N ILE A 104 -8.01 -23.27 -15.85
CA ILE A 104 -6.89 -23.77 -15.05
C ILE A 104 -6.17 -22.62 -14.35
N GLN A 105 -5.86 -21.54 -15.08
CA GLN A 105 -5.20 -20.36 -14.49
C GLN A 105 -6.05 -19.72 -13.40
N LYS A 106 -7.37 -19.55 -13.63
CA LYS A 106 -8.30 -19.03 -12.61
C LYS A 106 -8.26 -19.88 -11.34
N ARG A 107 -8.40 -21.20 -11.49
CA ARG A 107 -8.38 -22.13 -10.35
C ARG A 107 -7.07 -22.06 -9.59
N THR A 108 -5.93 -21.98 -10.28
CA THR A 108 -4.62 -21.82 -9.62
C THR A 108 -4.53 -20.53 -8.82
N LEU A 109 -4.89 -19.39 -9.41
CA LEU A 109 -4.84 -18.10 -8.72
C LEU A 109 -5.75 -18.05 -7.49
N LEU A 110 -6.96 -18.62 -7.60
CA LEU A 110 -7.90 -18.72 -6.47
C LEU A 110 -7.35 -19.62 -5.35
N ASN A 111 -6.80 -20.78 -5.68
CA ASN A 111 -6.24 -21.71 -4.70
C ASN A 111 -5.03 -21.11 -3.96
N GLU A 112 -4.22 -20.33 -4.67
CA GLU A 112 -3.04 -19.67 -4.12
C GLU A 112 -3.36 -18.29 -3.51
N LYS A 113 -4.63 -17.89 -3.47
CA LYS A 113 -5.11 -16.61 -2.92
C LYS A 113 -4.51 -15.35 -3.56
N TYR A 114 -4.27 -15.38 -4.87
CA TYR A 114 -3.88 -14.19 -5.61
C TYR A 114 -5.10 -13.37 -6.02
N SER A 115 -5.06 -12.07 -5.76
CA SER A 115 -6.07 -11.13 -6.24
C SER A 115 -5.92 -10.91 -7.75
N TYR A 116 -7.02 -10.94 -8.49
CA TYR A 116 -7.03 -10.68 -9.93
C TYR A 116 -8.35 -10.10 -10.43
N ILE A 117 -8.27 -9.45 -11.59
CA ILE A 117 -9.40 -8.97 -12.37
C ILE A 117 -9.30 -9.55 -13.77
N ILE A 118 -10.44 -9.95 -14.32
CA ILE A 118 -10.62 -10.07 -15.75
C ILE A 118 -11.45 -8.90 -16.22
N ARG A 119 -10.88 -8.05 -17.09
CA ARG A 119 -11.50 -6.80 -17.54
C ARG A 119 -12.95 -7.04 -17.96
N ASP A 120 -13.84 -6.18 -17.46
CA ASP A 120 -15.27 -6.16 -17.77
C ASP A 120 -16.03 -7.48 -17.49
N ARG A 121 -15.46 -8.39 -16.70
CA ARG A 121 -16.03 -9.72 -16.44
C ARG A 121 -16.14 -10.09 -14.97
N GLU A 122 -15.01 -10.17 -14.28
CA GLU A 122 -14.96 -10.67 -12.90
C GLU A 122 -13.81 -10.06 -12.12
N GLN A 123 -14.00 -9.98 -10.80
CA GLN A 123 -13.03 -9.48 -9.85
C GLN A 123 -12.99 -10.40 -8.64
N HIS A 124 -11.78 -10.80 -8.25
CA HIS A 124 -11.50 -11.60 -7.07
C HIS A 124 -10.41 -10.90 -6.25
N LEU A 125 -10.77 -10.45 -5.05
CA LEU A 125 -9.85 -9.80 -4.12
C LEU A 125 -9.66 -10.68 -2.88
N PHE A 126 -8.42 -10.92 -2.51
CA PHE A 126 -8.02 -11.49 -1.25
C PHE A 126 -7.35 -10.39 -0.43
N LEU A 127 -8.06 -9.94 0.60
CA LEU A 127 -7.60 -8.95 1.57
C LEU A 127 -7.21 -9.69 2.85
N SER A 128 -6.18 -9.19 3.54
CA SER A 128 -5.70 -9.77 4.81
C SER A 128 -6.56 -9.37 6.00
#